data_AF-A0A3A1NE11-F1
#
_entry.id   AF-A0A3A1NE11-F1
#
_cell.length_a   1.000
_cell.length_b   1.000
_cell.length_c   1.000
_cell.angle_alpha   90.00
_cell.angle_beta   90.00
_cell.angle_gamma   90.00
#
_symmetry.space_group_name_H-M   'P 1'
#
loop_
_entity.id
_entity.type
_entity.pdbx_description
1 polymer ?
#
loop_
_entity_poly.entity_id
_entity_poly.type
_entity_poly.pdbx_seq_one_letter_code
_entity_poly.pdbx_strand_id
1 'polypeptide(L)'
;MKIQKIIRFLTSLIILTLISCSTGSKINKPETKPEIPTPILKDNGIVTIIPNYKSRYFRSMPYLLKNKHGIYNQIQGDFYNVKFNTNSNLNISAGYWNRYGPHKNSLTVLIAMTGTSTIPIKNIPIVVKSNKHGIFEKTTTITNSDIDRIQQRVLFVKPLELENPYDILNKIHDDVITVTIGGQVYEFINPELELH
;
A
#
# COMPACT_ATOMS: atom_id res chain seq x y z
N MET A 1 -56.89 32.02 11.52
CA MET A 1 -55.66 32.85 11.72
C MET A 1 -54.62 32.22 12.67
N LYS A 2 -54.99 31.47 13.72
CA LYS A 2 -54.02 30.80 14.65
C LYS A 2 -53.21 29.66 14.00
N ILE A 3 -53.83 28.84 13.15
CA ILE A 3 -53.18 27.67 12.51
C ILE A 3 -52.07 28.08 11.53
N GLN A 4 -52.27 29.16 10.76
CA GLN A 4 -51.23 29.69 9.84
C GLN A 4 -49.99 30.20 10.57
N LYS A 5 -50.11 30.74 11.79
CA LYS A 5 -48.96 31.16 12.60
C LYS A 5 -48.16 29.97 13.13
N ILE A 6 -48.83 28.88 13.53
CA ILE A 6 -48.19 27.65 13.99
C ILE A 6 -47.42 26.97 12.86
N ILE A 7 -48.02 26.88 11.66
CA ILE A 7 -47.36 26.29 10.47
C ILE A 7 -46.11 27.08 10.06
N ARG A 8 -46.16 28.42 10.11
CA ARG A 8 -44.99 29.29 9.82
C ARG A 8 -43.87 29.16 10.84
N PHE A 9 -44.22 28.93 12.11
CA PHE A 9 -43.23 28.73 13.18
C PHE A 9 -42.53 27.37 13.05
N LEU A 10 -43.29 26.30 12.76
CA LEU A 10 -42.76 24.96 12.51
C LEU A 10 -41.85 24.88 11.28
N THR A 11 -42.21 25.56 10.17
CA THR A 11 -41.36 25.61 8.97
C THR A 11 -40.06 26.37 9.22
N SER A 12 -40.10 27.45 10.01
CA SER A 12 -38.89 28.20 10.38
C SER A 12 -37.94 27.38 11.26
N LEU A 13 -38.49 26.57 12.18
CA LEU A 13 -37.71 25.71 13.08
C LEU A 13 -37.01 24.56 12.34
N ILE A 14 -37.65 23.99 11.31
CA ILE A 14 -37.07 22.92 10.47
C ILE A 14 -35.94 23.46 9.57
N ILE A 15 -36.04 24.70 9.10
CA ILE A 15 -34.98 25.33 8.30
C ILE A 15 -33.75 25.62 9.18
N LEU A 16 -33.95 26.02 10.44
CA LEU A 16 -32.85 26.31 11.39
C LEU A 16 -32.09 25.04 11.84
N THR A 17 -32.74 23.88 11.90
CA THR A 17 -32.06 22.61 12.25
C THR A 17 -31.26 22.01 11.10
N LEU A 18 -31.55 22.38 9.85
CA LEU A 18 -30.80 21.93 8.67
C LEU A 18 -29.50 22.73 8.43
N ILE A 19 -29.34 23.91 9.03
CA ILE A 19 -28.14 24.76 8.86
C ILE A 19 -27.01 24.36 9.84
N SER A 20 -27.30 23.59 10.89
CA SER A 20 -26.30 23.20 11.91
C SER A 20 -25.47 21.94 11.57
N CYS A 21 -25.60 21.37 10.38
CA CYS A 21 -24.77 20.24 9.94
C CYS A 21 -23.97 20.58 8.67
N SER A 22 -23.10 21.59 8.73
CA SER A 22 -22.03 21.73 7.74
C SER A 22 -20.72 22.26 8.32
N THR A 23 -20.35 21.85 9.53
CA THR A 23 -18.94 21.77 9.89
C THR A 23 -18.32 20.57 9.20
N GLY A 24 -18.24 20.63 7.86
CA GLY A 24 -17.32 19.76 7.13
C GLY A 24 -15.94 20.10 7.64
N SER A 25 -15.35 19.23 8.47
CA SER A 25 -13.97 19.42 8.89
C SER A 25 -13.13 19.49 7.61
N LYS A 26 -12.59 20.68 7.33
CA LYS A 26 -11.60 20.82 6.26
C LYS A 26 -10.34 20.16 6.78
N ILE A 27 -10.25 18.85 6.61
CA ILE A 27 -9.03 18.10 6.89
C ILE A 27 -8.01 18.61 5.87
N ASN A 28 -7.06 19.42 6.35
CA ASN A 28 -6.03 19.98 5.49
C ASN A 28 -5.12 18.85 4.99
N LYS A 29 -4.96 18.76 3.67
CA LYS A 29 -4.01 17.82 3.06
C LYS A 29 -2.60 18.27 3.43
N PRO A 30 -1.78 17.42 4.09
CA PRO A 30 -0.40 17.73 4.38
C PRO A 30 0.43 17.80 3.10
N GLU A 31 1.50 18.58 3.17
CA GLU A 31 2.50 18.62 2.11
C GLU A 31 3.29 17.30 2.08
N THR A 32 3.57 16.81 0.88
CA THR A 32 4.39 15.61 0.63
C THR A 32 5.76 16.05 0.18
N LYS A 33 6.81 15.31 0.52
CA LYS A 33 8.15 15.62 0.02
C LYS A 33 8.17 15.52 -1.52
N PRO A 34 9.00 16.29 -2.23
CA PRO A 34 9.20 16.10 -3.66
C PRO A 34 9.53 14.64 -3.99
N GLU A 35 9.11 14.18 -5.17
CA GLU A 35 9.50 12.86 -5.65
C GLU A 35 11.00 12.84 -5.96
N ILE A 36 11.69 11.78 -5.53
CA ILE A 36 13.11 11.60 -5.86
C ILE A 36 13.20 11.02 -7.28
N PRO A 37 13.92 11.68 -8.21
CA PRO A 37 14.12 11.16 -9.56
C PRO A 37 14.70 9.75 -9.57
N THR A 38 14.22 8.91 -10.51
CA THR A 38 14.69 7.53 -10.67
C THR A 38 16.21 7.36 -10.79
N PRO A 39 16.96 8.21 -11.51
CA PRO A 39 18.42 8.11 -11.54
C PRO A 39 19.06 8.24 -10.14
N ILE A 40 18.57 9.19 -9.34
CA ILE A 40 19.07 9.43 -7.98
C ILE A 40 18.73 8.26 -7.05
N LEU A 41 17.53 7.70 -7.14
CA LEU A 41 17.16 6.47 -6.42
C LEU A 41 18.10 5.31 -6.78
N LYS A 42 18.37 5.13 -8.08
CA LYS A 42 19.22 4.05 -8.58
C LYS A 42 20.66 4.16 -8.06
N ASP A 43 21.21 5.37 -8.05
CA ASP A 43 22.55 5.64 -7.51
C ASP A 43 22.65 5.32 -6.01
N ASN A 44 21.53 5.36 -5.30
CA ASN A 44 21.39 4.98 -3.89
C ASN A 44 20.99 3.50 -3.70
N GLY A 45 21.02 2.68 -4.76
CA GLY A 45 20.65 1.27 -4.70
C GLY A 45 19.15 1.04 -4.45
N ILE A 46 18.30 2.00 -4.79
CA ILE A 46 16.84 1.93 -4.63
C ILE A 46 16.19 1.84 -6.02
N VAL A 47 15.23 0.94 -6.15
CA VAL A 47 14.50 0.71 -7.39
C VAL A 47 13.06 1.16 -7.19
N THR A 48 12.54 1.90 -8.17
CA THR A 48 11.11 2.11 -8.37
C THR A 48 10.69 1.47 -9.69
N ILE A 49 9.54 0.81 -9.70
CA ILE A 49 8.91 0.22 -10.90
C ILE A 49 7.82 1.11 -11.49
N ILE A 50 7.42 2.17 -10.77
CA ILE A 50 6.40 3.11 -11.19
C ILE A 50 7.08 4.48 -11.32
N PRO A 51 7.24 5.03 -12.54
CA PRO A 51 7.60 6.43 -12.68
C PRO A 51 6.46 7.29 -12.12
N ASN A 52 6.78 8.43 -11.49
CA ASN A 52 5.78 9.26 -10.82
C ASN A 52 5.04 8.49 -9.72
N TYR A 53 5.76 7.73 -8.90
CA TYR A 53 5.18 6.86 -7.88
C TYR A 53 4.35 7.61 -6.82
N LYS A 54 4.59 8.92 -6.63
CA LYS A 54 3.78 9.76 -5.73
C LYS A 54 2.46 10.25 -6.34
N SER A 55 2.26 10.10 -7.66
CA SER A 55 1.04 10.55 -8.36
C SER A 55 -0.27 9.93 -7.83
N ARG A 56 -0.18 8.79 -7.13
CA ARG A 56 -1.33 8.05 -6.61
C ARG A 56 -1.64 8.34 -5.15
N TYR A 57 -0.92 9.25 -4.50
CA TYR A 57 -1.17 9.58 -3.10
C TYR A 57 -2.54 10.29 -2.95
N PHE A 58 -3.38 9.98 -1.96
CA PHE A 58 -3.24 8.98 -0.89
C PHE A 58 -4.07 7.72 -1.15
N ARG A 59 -4.31 7.39 -2.42
CA ARG A 59 -5.00 6.15 -2.80
C ARG A 59 -4.09 4.94 -2.65
N SER A 60 -2.86 5.06 -3.12
CA SER A 60 -1.84 4.04 -2.97
C SER A 60 -0.46 4.68 -2.85
N MET A 61 0.39 4.14 -1.99
CA MET A 61 1.75 4.60 -1.78
C MET A 61 2.68 3.39 -1.93
N PRO A 62 3.24 3.16 -3.13
CA PRO A 62 4.10 2.01 -3.38
C PRO A 62 5.42 2.20 -2.63
N TYR A 63 5.87 1.15 -1.93
CA TYR A 63 7.19 1.18 -1.31
C TYR A 63 8.26 0.88 -2.37
N LEU A 64 9.47 1.38 -2.12
CA LEU A 64 10.60 1.31 -3.04
C LEU A 64 11.52 0.17 -2.64
N LEU A 65 11.93 -0.66 -3.60
CA LEU A 65 12.80 -1.81 -3.30
C LEU A 65 14.23 -1.36 -3.05
N LYS A 66 14.83 -1.79 -1.93
CA LYS A 66 16.26 -1.69 -1.70
C LYS A 66 16.98 -2.83 -2.42
N ASN A 67 17.66 -2.52 -3.52
CA ASN A 67 18.33 -3.49 -4.39
C ASN A 67 19.73 -3.85 -3.88
N LYS A 68 19.80 -4.37 -2.64
CA LYS A 68 21.06 -4.92 -2.10
C LYS A 68 21.53 -6.06 -2.99
N HIS A 69 22.83 -6.10 -3.33
CA HIS A 69 23.47 -7.19 -4.08
C HIS A 69 22.87 -7.49 -5.47
N GLY A 70 22.16 -6.55 -6.10
CA GLY A 70 21.63 -6.75 -7.46
C GLY A 70 20.57 -7.86 -7.55
N ILE A 71 19.71 -7.95 -6.54
CA ILE A 71 18.60 -8.90 -6.45
C ILE A 71 17.46 -8.61 -7.43
N TYR A 72 17.32 -7.37 -7.89
CA TYR A 72 16.26 -6.96 -8.82
C TYR A 72 16.61 -7.33 -10.27
N ASN A 73 15.67 -7.97 -10.97
CA ASN A 73 15.71 -8.15 -12.41
C ASN A 73 14.85 -7.08 -13.07
N GLN A 74 15.44 -6.28 -13.96
CA GLN A 74 14.71 -5.24 -14.67
C GLN A 74 13.76 -5.87 -15.69
N ILE A 75 12.46 -5.79 -15.41
CA ILE A 75 11.38 -6.19 -16.30
C ILE A 75 10.31 -5.11 -16.33
N GLN A 76 9.51 -5.08 -17.40
CA GLN A 76 8.32 -4.24 -17.46
C GLN A 76 7.19 -4.87 -16.64
N GLY A 77 6.56 -4.11 -15.74
CA GLY A 77 5.42 -4.59 -14.96
C GLY A 77 5.10 -3.74 -13.74
N ASP A 78 4.11 -4.18 -12.98
CA ASP A 78 3.60 -3.58 -11.75
C ASP A 78 4.11 -4.32 -10.48
N PHE A 79 5.16 -5.13 -10.64
CA PHE A 79 5.84 -5.86 -9.57
C PHE A 79 7.36 -5.71 -9.65
N TYR A 80 8.01 -5.82 -8.51
CA TYR A 80 9.45 -6.03 -8.46
C TYR A 80 9.74 -7.50 -8.72
N ASN A 81 10.44 -7.78 -9.82
CA ASN A 81 10.95 -9.12 -10.09
C ASN A 81 12.29 -9.29 -9.37
N VAL A 82 12.35 -10.23 -8.43
CA VAL A 82 13.52 -10.44 -7.58
C VAL A 82 14.02 -11.88 -7.66
N LYS A 83 15.34 -12.03 -7.61
CA LYS A 83 16.03 -13.34 -7.55
C LYS A 83 15.72 -14.01 -6.22
N PHE A 84 15.24 -15.24 -6.26
CA PHE A 84 14.96 -16.04 -5.06
C PHE A 84 15.97 -17.17 -4.86
N ASN A 85 16.29 -17.90 -5.93
CA ASN A 85 17.38 -18.86 -5.95
C ASN A 85 17.99 -18.92 -7.36
N THR A 86 18.99 -19.77 -7.58
CA THR A 86 19.73 -19.87 -8.84
C THR A 86 18.84 -19.99 -10.08
N ASN A 87 17.65 -20.59 -9.95
CA ASN A 87 16.76 -20.92 -11.06
C ASN A 87 15.34 -20.35 -10.88
N SER A 88 15.11 -19.42 -9.95
CA SER A 88 13.77 -18.93 -9.65
C SER A 88 13.76 -17.45 -9.28
N ASN A 89 12.76 -16.77 -9.83
CA ASN A 89 12.43 -15.38 -9.55
C ASN A 89 11.02 -15.27 -8.97
N LEU A 90 10.79 -14.22 -8.18
CA LEU A 90 9.49 -13.90 -7.60
C LEU A 90 9.09 -12.49 -7.98
N ASN A 91 7.78 -12.27 -8.10
CA ASN A 91 7.20 -10.95 -8.25
C ASN A 91 6.68 -10.50 -6.89
N ILE A 92 7.13 -9.33 -6.41
CA ILE A 92 6.70 -8.76 -5.13
C ILE A 92 6.21 -7.33 -5.37
N SER A 93 5.06 -6.99 -4.81
CA SER A 93 4.58 -5.61 -4.71
C SER A 93 4.28 -5.31 -3.25
N ALA A 94 4.77 -4.18 -2.74
CA ALA A 94 4.60 -3.77 -1.36
C ALA A 94 4.18 -2.30 -1.30
N GLY A 95 3.23 -1.97 -0.44
CA GLY A 95 2.87 -0.57 -0.19
C GLY A 95 1.56 -0.39 0.54
N TYR A 96 1.20 0.86 0.78
CA TYR A 96 -0.10 1.22 1.32
C TYR A 96 -1.17 1.26 0.23
N TRP A 97 -2.37 0.80 0.58
CA TRP A 97 -3.57 0.95 -0.21
C TRP A 97 -4.72 1.43 0.67
N ASN A 98 -5.40 2.50 0.26
CA ASN A 98 -6.64 2.91 0.90
C ASN A 98 -7.75 1.85 0.70
N ARG A 99 -7.65 1.08 -0.39
CA ARG A 99 -8.47 -0.09 -0.69
C ARG A 99 -7.74 -1.07 -1.61
N TYR A 100 -7.66 -2.33 -1.17
CA TYR A 100 -7.18 -3.47 -1.95
C TYR A 100 -8.13 -4.66 -1.75
N GLY A 101 -9.05 -4.86 -2.70
CA GLY A 101 -10.15 -5.82 -2.53
C GLY A 101 -11.01 -5.48 -1.29
N PRO A 102 -11.21 -6.41 -0.33
CA PRO A 102 -11.97 -6.15 0.89
C PRO A 102 -11.15 -5.36 1.93
N HIS A 103 -9.83 -5.26 1.79
CA HIS A 103 -8.96 -4.61 2.75
C HIS A 103 -8.97 -3.10 2.52
N LYS A 104 -9.24 -2.33 3.58
CA LYS A 104 -9.20 -0.87 3.56
C LYS A 104 -8.05 -0.39 4.43
N ASN A 105 -7.46 0.73 4.06
CA ASN A 105 -6.41 1.42 4.82
C ASN A 105 -5.35 0.44 5.35
N SER A 106 -4.70 -0.27 4.45
CA SER A 106 -3.79 -1.35 4.83
C SER A 106 -2.46 -1.26 4.10
N LEU A 107 -1.39 -1.62 4.80
CA LEU A 107 -0.18 -2.05 4.12
C LEU A 107 -0.45 -3.43 3.53
N THR A 108 -0.05 -3.63 2.29
CA THR A 108 -0.18 -4.91 1.61
C THR A 108 1.14 -5.32 1.01
N VAL A 109 1.38 -6.63 1.01
CA VAL A 109 2.45 -7.26 0.24
C VAL A 109 1.84 -8.39 -0.57
N LEU A 110 1.84 -8.23 -1.89
CA LEU A 110 1.44 -9.28 -2.83
C LEU A 110 2.70 -9.95 -3.37
N ILE A 111 2.75 -11.28 -3.22
CA ILE A 111 3.83 -12.11 -3.73
C ILE A 111 3.24 -13.08 -4.76
N ALA A 112 3.86 -13.16 -5.92
CA ALA A 112 3.45 -14.05 -7.00
C ALA A 112 4.66 -14.79 -7.57
N MET A 113 4.44 -16.03 -8.01
CA MET A 113 5.41 -16.75 -8.81
C MET A 113 5.55 -16.08 -10.18
N THR A 114 6.78 -16.08 -10.67
CA THR A 114 7.06 -15.79 -12.08
C THR A 114 6.81 -17.06 -12.90
N GLY A 115 6.57 -16.93 -14.20
CA GLY A 115 6.39 -18.08 -15.09
C GLY A 115 7.60 -19.02 -15.15
N THR A 116 8.77 -18.57 -14.67
CA THR A 116 10.01 -19.35 -14.60
C THR A 116 10.24 -20.00 -13.23
N SER A 117 9.41 -19.76 -12.23
CA SER A 117 9.58 -20.35 -10.90
C SER A 117 9.10 -21.80 -10.87
N THR A 118 9.96 -22.70 -10.40
CA THR A 118 9.66 -24.14 -10.29
C THR A 118 9.16 -24.55 -8.91
N ILE A 119 9.22 -23.66 -7.91
CA ILE A 119 8.87 -23.97 -6.52
C ILE A 119 7.54 -23.30 -6.15
N PRO A 120 6.49 -24.07 -5.79
CA PRO A 120 5.21 -23.53 -5.32
C PRO A 120 5.39 -22.61 -4.12
N ILE A 121 5.10 -21.32 -4.28
CA ILE A 121 5.30 -20.33 -3.21
C ILE A 121 4.43 -20.59 -1.96
N LYS A 122 3.31 -21.30 -2.14
CA LYS A 122 2.42 -21.72 -1.04
C LYS A 122 3.12 -22.63 -0.02
N ASN A 123 4.17 -23.34 -0.44
CA ASN A 123 4.90 -24.31 0.39
C ASN A 123 6.16 -23.73 1.02
N ILE A 124 6.49 -22.47 0.73
CA ILE A 124 7.70 -21.82 1.23
C ILE A 124 7.34 -21.03 2.50
N PRO A 125 8.14 -21.11 3.58
CA PRO A 125 7.98 -20.23 4.72
C PRO A 125 8.16 -18.77 4.28
N ILE A 126 7.12 -17.96 4.52
CA ILE A 126 7.11 -16.53 4.22
C ILE A 126 6.72 -15.78 5.48
N VAL A 127 7.53 -14.78 5.84
CA VAL A 127 7.25 -13.84 6.92
C VAL A 127 7.32 -12.44 6.35
N VAL A 128 6.27 -11.65 6.59
CA VAL A 128 6.22 -10.23 6.21
C VAL A 128 6.06 -9.41 7.47
N LYS A 129 6.94 -8.42 7.65
CA LYS A 129 6.97 -7.54 8.81
C LYS A 129 7.20 -6.10 8.39
N SER A 130 6.51 -5.17 9.02
CA SER A 130 6.88 -3.75 9.06
C SER A 130 7.67 -3.49 10.34
N ASN A 131 8.73 -2.68 10.27
CA ASN A 131 9.47 -2.28 11.46
C ASN A 131 8.60 -1.45 12.43
N LYS A 132 7.57 -0.72 11.94
CA LYS A 132 6.64 0.07 12.77
C LYS A 132 5.39 -0.69 13.20
N HIS A 133 4.83 -1.52 12.33
CA HIS A 133 3.50 -2.12 12.50
C HIS A 133 3.56 -3.62 12.84
N GLY A 134 4.74 -4.23 12.82
CA GLY A 134 4.94 -5.63 13.17
C GLY A 134 4.54 -6.60 12.05
N ILE A 135 4.19 -7.83 12.44
CA ILE A 135 3.93 -8.93 11.49
C ILE A 135 2.60 -8.70 10.75
N PHE A 136 2.60 -9.04 9.46
CA PHE A 136 1.42 -9.02 8.59
C PHE A 136 0.70 -10.36 8.66
N GLU A 137 -0.62 -10.33 8.47
CA GLU A 137 -1.43 -11.52 8.39
C GLU A 137 -1.45 -12.04 6.95
N LYS A 138 -1.21 -13.34 6.78
CA LYS A 138 -1.39 -14.01 5.49
C LYS A 138 -2.88 -14.16 5.23
N THR A 139 -3.35 -13.51 4.17
CA THR A 139 -4.74 -13.62 3.72
C THR A 139 -4.85 -14.72 2.66
N THR A 140 -5.94 -15.48 2.70
CA THR A 140 -6.32 -16.37 1.61
C THR A 140 -6.70 -15.52 0.41
N THR A 141 -5.98 -15.67 -0.70
CA THR A 141 -6.28 -14.95 -1.94
C THR A 141 -7.69 -15.28 -2.40
N ILE A 142 -8.43 -14.24 -2.79
CA ILE A 142 -9.75 -14.34 -3.41
C ILE A 142 -9.60 -14.87 -4.84
N THR A 143 -10.45 -15.86 -5.16
CA THR A 143 -10.93 -16.38 -6.46
C THR A 143 -10.20 -17.50 -7.20
N ASN A 144 -10.99 -18.58 -7.40
CA ASN A 144 -10.85 -19.76 -8.25
C ASN A 144 -10.61 -19.44 -9.75
N SER A 145 -9.49 -18.81 -10.12
CA SER A 145 -9.15 -18.58 -11.53
C SER A 145 -7.88 -19.34 -11.93
N ASP A 146 -7.76 -19.72 -13.21
CA ASP A 146 -6.57 -20.38 -13.77
C ASP A 146 -5.28 -19.55 -13.57
N ILE A 147 -5.41 -18.22 -13.45
CA ILE A 147 -4.32 -17.30 -13.12
C ILE A 147 -3.73 -17.61 -11.74
N ASP A 148 -4.56 -17.95 -10.77
CA ASP A 148 -4.13 -18.29 -9.41
C ASP A 148 -3.46 -19.67 -9.35
N ARG A 149 -3.84 -20.58 -10.26
CA ARG A 149 -3.14 -21.87 -10.45
C ARG A 149 -1.72 -21.66 -10.98
N ILE A 150 -1.54 -20.71 -11.90
CA ILE A 150 -0.25 -20.45 -12.58
C ILE A 150 0.65 -19.55 -11.74
N GLN A 151 0.13 -18.47 -11.17
CA GLN A 151 0.92 -17.46 -10.47
C GLN A 151 1.02 -17.68 -8.96
N GLN A 152 0.19 -18.57 -8.40
CA GLN A 152 0.15 -18.90 -6.97
C GLN A 152 0.29 -17.67 -6.06
N ARG A 153 -0.62 -16.72 -6.18
CA ARG A 153 -0.50 -15.46 -5.45
C ARG A 153 -0.73 -15.66 -3.95
N VAL A 154 0.05 -14.97 -3.14
CA VAL A 154 -0.13 -14.89 -1.69
C VAL A 154 -0.13 -13.42 -1.29
N LEU A 155 -1.20 -13.00 -0.61
CA LEU A 155 -1.38 -11.65 -0.11
C LEU A 155 -1.17 -11.61 1.41
N PHE A 156 -0.32 -10.69 1.85
CA PHE A 156 -0.14 -10.35 3.26
C PHE A 156 -0.69 -8.95 3.51
N VAL A 157 -1.42 -8.79 4.62
CA VAL A 157 -2.10 -7.55 4.95
C VAL A 157 -1.80 -7.13 6.37
N LYS A 158 -1.57 -5.83 6.55
CA LYS A 158 -1.55 -5.18 7.85
C LYS A 158 -2.53 -4.00 7.84
N PRO A 159 -3.70 -4.13 8.48
CA PRO A 159 -4.62 -3.01 8.66
C PRO A 159 -3.96 -1.87 9.43
N LEU A 160 -4.24 -0.63 9.05
CA LEU A 160 -3.81 0.57 9.75
C LEU A 160 -5.04 1.31 10.25
N GLU A 161 -5.00 1.70 11.53
CA GLU A 161 -5.96 2.64 12.10
C GLU A 161 -5.59 4.05 11.68
N LEU A 162 -6.45 4.67 10.87
CA LEU A 162 -6.31 6.05 10.38
C LEU A 162 -7.51 6.86 10.87
N GLU A 163 -7.27 8.03 11.46
CA GLU A 163 -8.33 8.96 11.86
C GLU A 163 -8.82 9.75 10.64
N ASN A 164 -7.93 10.02 9.69
CA ASN A 164 -8.23 10.57 8.37
C ASN A 164 -7.31 9.99 7.27
N PRO A 165 -7.64 10.18 5.97
CA PRO A 165 -6.86 9.60 4.88
C PRO A 165 -5.39 10.04 4.78
N TYR A 166 -5.02 11.17 5.39
CA TYR A 166 -3.68 11.75 5.28
C TYR A 166 -2.73 11.33 6.40
N ASP A 167 -3.26 10.80 7.52
CA ASP A 167 -2.46 10.28 8.64
C ASP A 167 -1.49 9.18 8.20
N ILE A 168 -1.75 8.58 7.04
CA ILE A 168 -0.88 7.58 6.45
C ILE A 168 0.56 8.06 6.34
N LEU A 169 0.83 9.33 6.03
CA LEU A 169 2.19 9.88 5.98
C LEU A 169 2.94 9.63 7.29
N ASN A 170 2.31 9.95 8.41
CA ASN A 170 2.89 9.78 9.74
C ASN A 170 3.03 8.28 10.10
N LYS A 171 2.02 7.47 9.73
CA LYS A 171 2.05 6.02 10.00
C LYS A 171 3.20 5.33 9.28
N ILE A 172 3.55 5.76 8.05
CA ILE A 172 4.60 5.12 7.25
C ILE A 172 5.94 5.85 7.26
N HIS A 173 6.04 7.01 7.92
CA HIS A 173 7.31 7.73 8.05
C HIS A 173 8.39 6.81 8.63
N ASP A 174 9.52 6.67 7.94
CA ASP A 174 10.64 5.76 8.26
C ASP A 174 10.26 4.27 8.37
N ASP A 175 9.10 3.89 7.82
CA ASP A 175 8.70 2.49 7.76
C ASP A 175 9.53 1.74 6.71
N VAL A 176 9.84 0.49 7.06
CA VAL A 176 10.47 -0.49 6.18
C VAL A 176 9.67 -1.78 6.31
N ILE A 177 9.20 -2.27 5.15
CA ILE A 177 8.58 -3.58 5.05
C ILE A 177 9.67 -4.58 4.64
N THR A 178 9.86 -5.59 5.48
CA THR A 178 10.76 -6.71 5.24
C THR A 178 9.95 -7.95 4.87
N VAL A 179 10.30 -8.54 3.73
CA VAL A 179 9.73 -9.80 3.24
C VAL A 179 10.82 -10.85 3.30
N THR A 180 10.63 -11.86 4.15
CA THR A 180 11.54 -13.01 4.27
C THR A 180 10.90 -14.24 3.65
N ILE A 181 11.55 -14.84 2.65
CA ILE A 181 11.06 -16.02 1.93
C ILE A 181 12.17 -17.05 1.90
N GLY A 182 11.98 -18.21 2.55
CA GLY A 182 12.98 -19.29 2.53
C GLY A 182 14.41 -18.85 2.94
N GLY A 183 14.52 -17.88 3.85
CA GLY A 183 15.80 -17.31 4.31
C GLY A 183 16.33 -16.12 3.49
N GLN A 184 15.77 -15.84 2.31
CA GLN A 184 16.07 -14.62 1.55
C GLN A 184 15.30 -13.43 2.11
N VAL A 185 15.91 -12.24 2.10
CA VAL A 185 15.36 -11.02 2.69
C VAL A 185 15.25 -9.92 1.64
N TYR A 186 14.05 -9.36 1.47
CA TYR A 186 13.77 -8.21 0.61
C TYR A 186 13.27 -7.05 1.46
N GLU A 187 13.86 -5.87 1.28
CA GLU A 187 13.51 -4.66 2.02
C GLU A 187 12.84 -3.65 1.10
N PHE A 188 11.68 -3.16 1.52
CA PHE A 188 10.92 -2.13 0.84
C PHE A 188 10.84 -0.90 1.75
N ILE A 189 11.29 0.23 1.26
CA ILE A 189 11.40 1.49 2.01
C ILE A 189 10.19 2.35 1.69
N ASN A 190 9.66 3.05 2.70
CA ASN A 190 8.58 4.00 2.50
C ASN A 190 8.94 5.05 1.43
N PRO A 191 7.96 5.50 0.63
CA PRO A 191 8.21 6.43 -0.48
C PRO A 191 8.41 7.90 -0.06
N GLU A 192 8.35 8.23 1.24
CA GLU A 192 8.68 9.55 1.83
C GLU A 192 10.09 9.60 2.45
N LEU A 193 10.96 8.66 2.08
CA LEU A 193 12.36 8.63 2.51
C LEU A 193 13.10 9.93 2.17
N GLU A 194 14.17 10.18 2.93
CA GLU A 194 15.22 11.14 2.59
C GLU A 194 16.50 10.39 2.27
N LEU A 195 17.24 10.90 1.29
CA LEU A 195 18.58 10.41 0.97
C LEU A 195 19.58 11.34 1.67
N HIS A 196 20.56 10.75 2.33
CA HIS A 196 21.66 11.45 3.01
C HIS A 196 22.95 11.35 2.19
#